data_AF-A0A3D4UNP4-F1
#
_entry.id   AF-A0A3D4UNP4-F1
#
_cell.length_a   1.000
_cell.length_b   1.000
_cell.length_c   1.000
_cell.angle_alpha   90.00
_cell.angle_beta   90.00
_cell.angle_gamma   90.00
#
_symmetry.space_group_name_H-M   'P 1'
#
loop_
_entity.id
_entity.type
_entity.pdbx_description
1 polymer ?
#
loop_
_entity_poly.entity_id
_entity_poly.type
_entity_poly.pdbx_seq_one_letter_code
_entity_poly.pdbx_strand_id
1 'polypeptide(L)'
;MRYRTFIGLLVSLLVAMPAMGQGALPVKQVVAPPSDIESGIVRLPNPVDLGETSRTLLLEIDPAQADADGLVDLAFPFVTGDGRARVVFLPAMPNAWVGDVRSIDARTQREIQVRTDAPIEQPGVSIVRDPLPWGDAGRTYPAVMLPADQREMSVRVQMNERVDGFVLIDQLSDRSLYTYTKQRRTLVGRPVTLASSLSDGSKIVSLSAIVRSPDGSREVINAGVDQQELSFTPDQAGGYAVQVIAEYASDENWPVMLSTQHLIEVESPTPPLGAARASTAGDQIELVFDDAQTDERTIVDAEVWGRSDAGMVPVCWLSRVCDAKRSLLLDPQLVLDAGVDPATIELRQVRVHDVDSLVPTQIVERMATRVDAQMVEQALQSGARHGPMQVWDGRPTDTQRGTLPGGHRLLLVHGYCSGGNPFTTSHFSGDIALFSDPNVSRSHDAFALEILNQSAPMKSFGVAAHSQGAMAALHLYTFYFSGLDWARGDRLIQSVGAPYQGTALAGNAAVLGDIFGFG
;
A
#
# COMPACT_ATOMS: atom_id res chain seq x y z
N MET A 1 3.78 -51.96 -34.41
CA MET A 1 3.26 -52.47 -33.12
C MET A 1 4.40 -52.46 -32.11
N ARG A 2 4.25 -51.64 -31.06
CA ARG A 2 4.76 -51.76 -29.69
C ARG A 2 6.04 -52.59 -29.36
N TYR A 3 6.86 -51.94 -28.52
CA TYR A 3 7.63 -52.44 -27.35
C TYR A 3 9.17 -52.62 -27.43
N ARG A 4 9.81 -51.94 -26.46
CA ARG A 4 11.04 -52.25 -25.68
C ARG A 4 12.34 -51.59 -26.15
N THR A 5 12.70 -50.42 -25.63
CA THR A 5 13.27 -50.10 -24.29
C THR A 5 14.65 -50.72 -24.07
N PHE A 6 15.70 -49.94 -24.36
CA PHE A 6 17.06 -50.19 -23.89
C PHE A 6 17.42 -49.12 -22.86
N ILE A 7 17.86 -49.60 -21.71
CA ILE A 7 18.26 -48.86 -20.52
C ILE A 7 19.59 -48.16 -20.80
N GLY A 8 19.63 -46.84 -20.63
CA GLY A 8 20.83 -46.02 -20.64
C GLY A 8 20.77 -45.06 -19.47
N LEU A 9 21.53 -45.38 -18.42
CA LEU A 9 21.67 -44.66 -17.17
C LEU A 9 22.23 -43.25 -17.43
N LEU A 10 21.39 -42.22 -17.51
CA LEU A 10 21.82 -40.84 -17.34
C LEU A 10 21.46 -40.43 -15.91
N VAL A 11 22.46 -40.52 -15.03
CA VAL A 11 22.42 -39.93 -13.70
C VAL A 11 22.34 -38.43 -13.89
N SER A 12 21.12 -37.89 -13.77
CA SER A 12 20.89 -36.47 -13.64
C SER A 12 21.63 -35.98 -12.40
N LEU A 13 22.67 -35.19 -12.62
CA LEU A 13 23.34 -34.39 -11.61
C LEU A 13 22.32 -33.34 -11.12
N LEU A 14 21.41 -33.74 -10.22
CA LEU A 14 20.77 -32.81 -9.31
C LEU A 14 21.88 -32.26 -8.43
N VAL A 15 22.39 -31.09 -8.79
CA VAL A 15 23.02 -30.21 -7.81
C VAL A 15 21.90 -29.84 -6.86
N ALA A 16 21.72 -30.65 -5.80
CA ALA A 16 21.09 -30.19 -4.59
C ALA A 16 21.90 -28.98 -4.14
N MET A 17 21.41 -27.78 -4.47
CA MET A 17 21.84 -26.60 -3.76
C MET A 17 21.58 -26.90 -2.28
N PRO A 18 22.60 -26.85 -1.41
CA PRO A 18 22.33 -26.96 0.01
C PRO A 18 21.34 -25.85 0.33
N ALA A 19 20.20 -26.21 0.93
CA ALA A 19 19.43 -25.25 1.71
C ALA A 19 20.43 -24.63 2.68
N MET A 20 20.87 -23.40 2.38
CA MET A 20 21.64 -22.63 3.32
C MET A 20 20.77 -22.55 4.57
N GLY A 21 21.29 -23.05 5.69
CA GLY A 21 20.56 -23.10 6.95
C GLY A 21 19.95 -21.73 7.26
N GLN A 22 18.81 -21.75 7.94
CA GLN A 22 18.22 -20.58 8.58
C GLN A 22 19.24 -19.98 9.55
N GLY A 23 20.17 -19.17 9.05
CA GLY A 23 20.85 -18.18 9.85
C GLY A 23 19.82 -17.15 10.29
N ALA A 24 20.06 -16.52 11.45
CA ALA A 24 19.28 -15.36 11.86
C ALA A 24 19.26 -14.34 10.71
N LEU A 25 18.10 -13.76 10.40
CA LEU A 25 17.99 -12.72 9.39
C LEU A 25 18.96 -11.58 9.75
N PRO A 26 19.65 -10.98 8.77
CA PRO A 26 20.64 -9.95 9.05
C PRO A 26 19.94 -8.60 9.27
N VAL A 27 19.16 -8.51 10.34
CA VAL A 27 18.30 -7.38 10.65
C VAL A 27 19.12 -6.15 11.02
N LYS A 28 18.67 -5.01 10.51
CA LYS A 28 19.18 -3.68 10.81
C LYS A 28 18.34 -3.01 11.89
N GLN A 29 18.99 -2.13 12.63
CA GLN A 29 18.28 -1.07 13.32
C GLN A 29 18.49 0.27 12.63
N VAL A 30 17.40 0.99 12.45
CA VAL A 30 17.37 2.36 11.97
C VAL A 30 17.44 3.30 13.16
N VAL A 31 18.29 4.33 13.04
CA VAL A 31 18.43 5.39 14.04
C VAL A 31 18.31 6.74 13.32
N ALA A 32 17.39 7.59 13.79
CA ALA A 32 17.22 8.94 13.30
C ALA A 32 17.60 9.97 14.39
N PRO A 33 18.18 11.12 14.01
CA PRO A 33 18.64 12.14 14.95
C PRO A 33 17.46 12.84 15.69
N PRO A 34 17.73 13.54 16.81
CA PRO A 34 16.73 14.34 17.51
C PRO A 34 15.94 15.31 16.61
N SER A 35 16.60 15.90 15.60
CA SER A 35 15.98 16.83 14.65
C SER A 35 14.82 16.24 13.87
N ASP A 36 14.81 14.92 13.69
CA ASP A 36 13.77 14.21 12.96
C ASP A 36 12.50 14.05 13.84
N ILE A 37 12.69 13.89 15.14
CA ILE A 37 11.59 13.93 16.13
C ILE A 37 10.99 15.35 16.19
N GLU A 38 11.86 16.36 16.23
CA GLU A 38 11.48 17.77 16.35
C GLU A 38 10.74 18.28 15.10
N SER A 39 11.25 17.95 13.91
CA SER A 39 10.61 18.28 12.63
C SER A 39 9.33 17.46 12.39
N GLY A 40 9.18 16.33 13.08
CA GLY A 40 8.02 15.45 12.96
C GLY A 40 8.09 14.46 11.80
N ILE A 41 9.24 14.31 11.14
CA ILE A 41 9.40 13.39 9.99
C ILE A 41 9.18 11.92 10.38
N VAL A 42 9.45 11.54 11.64
CA VAL A 42 9.24 10.18 12.17
C VAL A 42 7.85 9.99 12.81
N ARG A 43 6.96 11.00 12.73
CA ARG A 43 5.58 10.86 13.20
C ARG A 43 4.77 10.06 12.20
N LEU A 44 3.83 9.26 12.70
CA LEU A 44 2.83 8.66 11.81
C LEU A 44 2.08 9.78 11.09
N PRO A 45 1.87 9.65 9.77
CA PRO A 45 1.08 10.61 9.01
C PRO A 45 -0.27 10.87 9.69
N ASN A 46 -0.79 12.08 9.51
CA ASN A 46 -2.17 12.34 9.86
C ASN A 46 -3.03 11.55 8.86
N PRO A 47 -4.00 10.73 9.30
CA PRO A 47 -4.86 10.00 8.37
C PRO A 47 -5.59 10.91 7.37
N VAL A 48 -5.85 12.17 7.76
CA VAL A 48 -6.40 13.21 6.86
C VAL A 48 -5.49 13.52 5.68
N ASP A 49 -4.21 13.21 5.71
CA ASP A 49 -3.28 13.46 4.60
C ASP A 49 -3.13 12.24 3.67
N LEU A 50 -3.74 11.10 4.04
CA LEU A 50 -3.64 9.81 3.34
C LEU A 50 -4.94 9.44 2.60
N GLY A 51 -5.87 10.38 2.46
CA GLY A 51 -7.18 10.10 1.87
C GLY A 51 -7.17 9.99 0.36
N GLU A 52 -8.29 9.48 -0.15
CA GLU A 52 -8.56 9.28 -1.56
C GLU A 52 -9.44 10.40 -2.10
N THR A 53 -9.08 10.90 -3.28
CA THR A 53 -9.83 11.93 -4.00
C THR A 53 -10.37 11.39 -5.31
N SER A 54 -11.65 11.60 -5.60
CA SER A 54 -12.27 11.17 -6.85
C SER A 54 -13.25 12.20 -7.40
N ARG A 55 -13.32 12.26 -8.73
CA ARG A 55 -14.29 13.07 -9.51
C ARG A 55 -15.28 12.21 -10.27
N THR A 56 -15.25 10.90 -10.02
CA THR A 56 -16.01 9.93 -10.77
C THR A 56 -16.95 9.16 -9.86
N LEU A 57 -18.03 8.67 -10.44
CA LEU A 57 -18.86 7.64 -9.84
C LEU A 57 -18.51 6.30 -10.51
N LEU A 58 -18.09 5.33 -9.72
CA LEU A 58 -17.93 3.95 -10.15
C LEU A 58 -19.14 3.17 -9.62
N LEU A 59 -19.85 2.47 -10.49
CA LEU A 59 -20.98 1.63 -10.13
C LEU A 59 -20.64 0.19 -10.47
N GLU A 60 -20.76 -0.68 -9.49
CA GLU A 60 -20.67 -2.12 -9.71
C GLU A 60 -21.97 -2.66 -10.28
N ILE A 61 -21.87 -3.52 -11.29
CA ILE A 61 -23.01 -4.20 -11.90
C ILE A 61 -22.90 -5.69 -11.61
N ASP A 62 -23.83 -6.16 -10.78
CA ASP A 62 -23.99 -7.58 -10.47
C ASP A 62 -25.00 -8.20 -11.46
N PRO A 63 -24.63 -9.26 -12.22
CA PRO A 63 -25.52 -9.93 -13.17
C PRO A 63 -26.75 -10.56 -12.54
N ALA A 64 -26.77 -10.77 -11.22
CA ALA A 64 -27.96 -11.19 -10.47
C ALA A 64 -29.03 -10.11 -10.39
N GLN A 65 -28.68 -8.83 -10.60
CA GLN A 65 -29.64 -7.71 -10.65
C GLN A 65 -30.38 -7.62 -11.99
N ALA A 66 -29.87 -8.30 -13.02
CA ALA A 66 -30.48 -8.24 -14.34
C ALA A 66 -31.80 -9.02 -14.38
N ASP A 67 -32.83 -8.40 -14.96
CA ASP A 67 -34.15 -9.01 -15.13
C ASP A 67 -34.12 -10.25 -16.05
N ALA A 68 -35.29 -10.82 -16.34
CA ALA A 68 -35.38 -12.02 -17.19
C ALA A 68 -34.77 -11.82 -18.59
N ASP A 69 -34.84 -10.59 -19.11
CA ASP A 69 -34.33 -10.20 -20.43
C ASP A 69 -32.87 -9.75 -20.39
N GLY A 70 -32.23 -9.79 -19.21
CA GLY A 70 -30.82 -9.41 -19.03
C GLY A 70 -30.61 -7.90 -18.92
N LEU A 71 -31.66 -7.13 -18.66
CA LEU A 71 -31.57 -5.69 -18.47
C LEU A 71 -31.29 -5.36 -17.00
N VAL A 72 -30.27 -4.54 -16.77
CA VAL A 72 -30.06 -3.81 -15.51
C VAL A 72 -30.40 -2.34 -15.78
N ASP A 73 -31.41 -1.82 -15.08
CA ASP A 73 -31.79 -0.41 -15.15
C ASP A 73 -31.25 0.34 -13.92
N LEU A 74 -30.22 1.16 -14.15
CA LEU A 74 -29.67 2.08 -13.17
C LEU A 74 -30.33 3.44 -13.37
N ALA A 75 -31.56 3.54 -12.88
CA ALA A 75 -32.30 4.79 -12.84
C ALA A 75 -31.91 5.58 -11.58
N PHE A 76 -30.88 6.42 -11.70
CA PHE A 76 -30.56 7.42 -10.68
C PHE A 76 -30.86 8.79 -11.26
N PRO A 77 -31.51 9.74 -10.57
CA PRO A 77 -31.70 11.08 -11.13
C PRO A 77 -30.39 11.86 -11.08
N PHE A 78 -29.41 11.56 -11.92
CA PHE A 78 -28.15 12.31 -11.91
C PHE A 78 -28.13 13.43 -12.94
N VAL A 79 -27.53 14.54 -12.52
CA VAL A 79 -27.20 15.67 -13.38
C VAL A 79 -25.70 15.60 -13.64
N THR A 80 -25.30 15.69 -14.91
CA THR A 80 -23.91 16.00 -15.23
C THR A 80 -23.66 17.37 -14.65
N GLY A 81 -22.60 17.59 -13.90
CA GLY A 81 -22.30 18.90 -13.33
C GLY A 81 -22.23 20.02 -14.39
N ASP A 82 -21.56 21.11 -14.06
CA ASP A 82 -21.21 22.17 -15.00
C ASP A 82 -20.38 21.69 -16.22
N GLY A 83 -19.79 20.49 -16.14
CA GLY A 83 -19.02 19.82 -17.19
C GLY A 83 -19.80 18.87 -18.10
N ARG A 84 -19.13 18.41 -19.16
CA ARG A 84 -19.58 17.27 -19.99
C ARG A 84 -19.56 16.00 -19.15
N ALA A 85 -20.36 14.99 -19.50
CA ALA A 85 -20.20 13.67 -18.89
C ALA A 85 -19.65 12.63 -19.86
N ARG A 86 -19.00 11.63 -19.27
CA ARG A 86 -18.51 10.45 -19.95
C ARG A 86 -18.95 9.22 -19.16
N VAL A 87 -19.70 8.35 -19.82
CA VAL A 87 -20.18 7.08 -19.24
C VAL A 87 -19.45 5.94 -19.93
N VAL A 88 -18.61 5.20 -19.20
CA VAL A 88 -17.80 4.08 -19.70
C VAL A 88 -18.38 2.78 -19.17
N PHE A 89 -18.60 1.82 -20.08
CA PHE A 89 -19.09 0.48 -19.73
C PHE A 89 -17.95 -0.52 -19.71
N LEU A 90 -17.74 -1.16 -18.57
CA LEU A 90 -16.61 -2.02 -18.24
C LEU A 90 -17.08 -3.45 -17.93
N PRO A 91 -17.62 -4.22 -18.90
CA PRO A 91 -17.96 -5.63 -18.68
C PRO A 91 -16.69 -6.47 -18.47
N ALA A 92 -16.74 -7.52 -17.66
CA ALA A 92 -15.65 -8.49 -17.47
C ALA A 92 -15.17 -9.11 -18.80
N MET A 93 -16.08 -9.35 -19.73
CA MET A 93 -15.81 -9.91 -21.05
C MET A 93 -16.08 -8.92 -22.19
N PRO A 94 -15.28 -8.92 -23.28
CA PRO A 94 -15.53 -8.05 -24.44
C PRO A 94 -16.93 -8.28 -25.04
N ASN A 95 -17.63 -7.20 -25.38
CA ASN A 95 -18.96 -7.21 -26.03
C ASN A 95 -20.09 -7.89 -25.23
N ALA A 96 -19.86 -8.26 -23.97
CA ALA A 96 -20.87 -8.88 -23.13
C ALA A 96 -22.05 -7.94 -22.82
N TRP A 97 -21.82 -6.63 -22.87
CA TRP A 97 -22.83 -5.61 -22.56
C TRP A 97 -23.07 -4.65 -23.72
N VAL A 98 -24.30 -4.17 -23.81
CA VAL A 98 -24.70 -2.97 -24.56
C VAL A 98 -25.17 -1.92 -23.55
N GLY A 99 -24.57 -0.74 -23.61
CA GLY A 99 -24.98 0.39 -22.78
C GLY A 99 -26.08 1.19 -23.47
N ASP A 100 -27.10 1.61 -22.72
CA ASP A 100 -28.12 2.57 -23.13
C ASP A 100 -28.12 3.73 -22.13
N VAL A 101 -27.77 4.93 -22.59
CA VAL A 101 -27.73 6.14 -21.77
C VAL A 101 -28.85 7.06 -22.22
N ARG A 102 -29.70 7.47 -21.28
CA ARG A 102 -30.79 8.42 -21.49
C ARG A 102 -30.56 9.65 -20.65
N SER A 103 -30.84 10.83 -21.18
CA SER A 103 -30.77 12.09 -20.43
C SER A 103 -31.65 13.15 -21.07
N ILE A 104 -31.93 14.23 -20.35
CA ILE A 104 -32.65 15.38 -20.84
C ILE A 104 -31.70 16.58 -20.88
N ASP A 105 -31.58 17.21 -22.03
CA ASP A 105 -30.82 18.45 -22.16
C ASP A 105 -31.58 19.59 -21.47
N ALA A 106 -30.99 20.19 -20.43
CA ALA A 106 -31.66 21.20 -19.61
C ALA A 106 -32.07 22.44 -20.41
N ARG A 107 -31.30 22.81 -21.44
CA ARG A 107 -31.50 24.03 -22.22
C ARG A 107 -32.59 23.87 -23.26
N THR A 108 -32.64 22.70 -23.89
CA THR A 108 -33.53 22.42 -25.03
C THR A 108 -34.73 21.56 -24.66
N GLN A 109 -34.73 20.96 -23.46
CA GLN A 109 -35.76 20.03 -22.98
C GLN A 109 -35.94 18.81 -23.91
N ARG A 110 -34.89 18.45 -24.65
CA ARG A 110 -34.89 17.30 -25.55
C ARG A 110 -34.30 16.09 -24.86
N GLU A 111 -34.94 14.95 -25.05
CA GLU A 111 -34.40 13.66 -24.65
C GLU A 111 -33.25 13.26 -25.59
N ILE A 112 -32.14 12.86 -24.97
CA ILE A 112 -30.99 12.22 -25.59
C ILE A 112 -31.04 10.76 -25.17
N GLN A 113 -31.13 9.85 -26.14
CA GLN A 113 -30.95 8.42 -25.93
C GLN A 113 -29.82 7.91 -26.82
N VAL A 114 -28.88 7.18 -26.22
CA VAL A 114 -27.68 6.68 -26.90
C VAL A 114 -27.45 5.23 -26.52
N ARG A 115 -27.49 4.35 -27.53
CA ARG A 115 -27.06 2.96 -27.36
C ARG A 115 -25.67 2.75 -27.93
N THR A 116 -24.81 2.03 -27.22
CA THR A 116 -23.41 1.80 -27.61
C THR A 116 -23.25 0.93 -28.86
N ASP A 117 -24.32 0.24 -29.29
CA ASP A 117 -24.39 -0.61 -30.48
C ASP A 117 -25.14 0.04 -31.66
N ALA A 118 -25.62 1.27 -31.50
CA ALA A 118 -26.41 1.98 -32.51
C ALA A 118 -25.62 3.16 -33.13
N PRO A 119 -25.92 3.53 -34.38
CA PRO A 119 -25.39 4.77 -34.96
C PRO A 119 -25.88 5.99 -34.20
N ILE A 120 -25.03 7.01 -34.11
CA ILE A 120 -25.33 8.26 -33.39
C ILE A 120 -25.89 9.28 -34.38
N GLU A 121 -27.09 9.76 -34.12
CA GLU A 121 -27.75 10.78 -34.95
C GLU A 121 -27.81 12.16 -34.26
N GLN A 122 -27.35 12.27 -33.02
CA GLN A 122 -27.56 13.44 -32.16
C GLN A 122 -26.30 14.34 -32.06
N PRO A 123 -26.42 15.67 -32.27
CA PRO A 123 -25.29 16.60 -32.18
C PRO A 123 -24.67 16.67 -30.77
N GLY A 124 -23.33 16.68 -30.70
CA GLY A 124 -22.60 16.84 -29.44
C GLY A 124 -22.46 15.57 -28.60
N VAL A 125 -23.08 14.48 -29.04
CA VAL A 125 -22.94 13.13 -28.48
C VAL A 125 -21.93 12.35 -29.33
N SER A 126 -21.08 11.55 -28.68
CA SER A 126 -20.19 10.62 -29.39
C SER A 126 -19.97 9.33 -28.62
N ILE A 127 -19.84 8.21 -29.31
CA ILE A 127 -19.39 6.94 -28.76
C ILE A 127 -17.91 6.82 -29.10
N VAL A 128 -17.09 6.72 -28.07
CA VAL A 128 -15.66 6.44 -28.20
C VAL A 128 -15.41 5.02 -27.74
N ARG A 129 -14.36 4.39 -28.27
CA ARG A 129 -13.87 3.12 -27.78
C ARG A 129 -12.53 3.36 -27.14
N ASP A 130 -12.52 3.34 -25.81
CA ASP A 130 -11.35 3.71 -25.04
C ASP A 130 -10.49 2.48 -24.74
N PRO A 131 -9.21 2.48 -25.15
CA PRO A 131 -8.27 1.55 -24.58
C PRO A 131 -8.01 1.94 -23.12
N LEU A 132 -8.14 0.99 -22.20
CA LEU A 132 -7.62 1.21 -20.85
C LEU A 132 -6.11 0.95 -20.88
N PRO A 133 -5.27 1.91 -20.46
CA PRO A 133 -3.81 1.79 -20.59
C PRO A 133 -3.21 0.66 -19.74
N TRP A 134 -3.99 0.08 -18.83
CA TRP A 134 -3.63 -1.02 -17.94
C TRP A 134 -4.38 -2.33 -18.25
N GLY A 135 -5.27 -2.36 -19.24
CA GLY A 135 -5.98 -3.58 -19.66
C GLY A 135 -5.18 -4.41 -20.67
N ASP A 136 -5.69 -5.59 -21.02
CA ASP A 136 -5.14 -6.42 -22.11
C ASP A 136 -4.92 -5.58 -23.37
N ALA A 137 -3.70 -5.64 -23.91
CA ALA A 137 -3.31 -4.85 -25.08
C ALA A 137 -4.31 -5.05 -26.24
N GLY A 138 -5.06 -4.00 -26.56
CA GLY A 138 -6.07 -4.00 -27.64
C GLY A 138 -7.52 -4.10 -27.19
N ARG A 139 -7.80 -4.27 -25.89
CA ARG A 139 -9.17 -4.21 -25.37
C ARG A 139 -9.64 -2.76 -25.31
N THR A 140 -10.82 -2.50 -25.87
CA THR A 140 -11.46 -1.18 -25.83
C THR A 140 -12.84 -1.26 -25.20
N TYR A 141 -13.23 -0.22 -24.49
CA TYR A 141 -14.50 -0.14 -23.79
C TYR A 141 -15.37 0.96 -24.41
N PRO A 142 -16.66 0.72 -24.67
CA PRO A 142 -17.52 1.75 -25.20
C PRO A 142 -17.75 2.83 -24.14
N ALA A 143 -17.57 4.07 -24.54
CA ALA A 143 -17.80 5.26 -23.73
C ALA A 143 -18.76 6.19 -24.46
N VAL A 144 -19.81 6.63 -23.79
CA VAL A 144 -20.75 7.65 -24.27
C VAL A 144 -20.31 9.00 -23.74
N MET A 145 -19.95 9.90 -24.64
CA MET A 145 -19.70 11.30 -24.34
C MET A 145 -20.99 12.09 -24.49
N LEU A 146 -21.35 12.82 -23.45
CA LEU A 146 -22.53 13.67 -23.40
C LEU A 146 -22.12 15.14 -23.31
N PRO A 147 -22.92 16.06 -23.88
CA PRO A 147 -22.73 17.48 -23.67
C PRO A 147 -22.91 17.86 -22.18
N ALA A 148 -22.60 19.10 -21.82
CA ALA A 148 -22.88 19.61 -20.48
C ALA A 148 -24.40 19.80 -20.28
N ASP A 149 -24.80 20.13 -19.05
CA ASP A 149 -26.17 20.45 -18.65
C ASP A 149 -27.20 19.33 -18.94
N GLN A 150 -26.78 18.06 -18.89
CA GLN A 150 -27.70 16.92 -18.97
C GLN A 150 -28.28 16.62 -17.61
N ARG A 151 -29.59 16.39 -17.57
CA ARG A 151 -30.36 16.07 -16.36
C ARG A 151 -31.15 14.78 -16.52
N GLU A 152 -31.67 14.28 -15.40
CA GLU A 152 -32.50 13.06 -15.35
C GLU A 152 -31.82 11.89 -16.07
N MET A 153 -30.49 11.77 -15.95
CA MET A 153 -29.78 10.76 -16.70
C MET A 153 -30.08 9.36 -16.16
N SER A 154 -30.37 8.40 -17.01
CA SER A 154 -30.53 6.98 -16.67
C SER A 154 -29.51 6.18 -17.45
N VAL A 155 -28.86 5.22 -16.79
CA VAL A 155 -27.95 4.29 -17.43
C VAL A 155 -28.57 2.90 -17.38
N ARG A 156 -28.59 2.25 -18.52
CA ARG A 156 -29.07 0.89 -18.67
C ARG A 156 -27.96 0.03 -19.24
N VAL A 157 -27.86 -1.18 -18.71
CA VAL A 157 -26.93 -2.19 -19.19
C VAL A 157 -27.75 -3.36 -19.67
N GLN A 158 -27.75 -3.59 -20.98
CA GLN A 158 -28.29 -4.80 -21.57
C GLN A 158 -27.17 -5.85 -21.61
N MET A 159 -27.34 -6.93 -20.85
CA MET A 159 -26.40 -8.04 -20.82
C MET A 159 -26.71 -9.02 -21.94
N ASN A 160 -25.82 -9.11 -22.93
CA ASN A 160 -25.79 -10.21 -23.89
C ASN A 160 -25.24 -11.48 -23.21
N GLU A 161 -24.27 -11.28 -22.31
CA GLU A 161 -23.75 -12.31 -21.41
C GLU A 161 -23.81 -11.80 -19.97
N ARG A 162 -24.26 -12.66 -19.05
CA ARG A 162 -24.37 -12.36 -17.63
C ARG A 162 -22.99 -12.44 -16.98
N VAL A 163 -22.29 -11.31 -17.03
CA VAL A 163 -20.95 -11.14 -16.45
C VAL A 163 -20.95 -9.91 -15.56
N ASP A 164 -20.13 -9.95 -14.52
CA ASP A 164 -19.86 -8.80 -13.66
C ASP A 164 -19.18 -7.67 -14.44
N GLY A 165 -19.16 -6.48 -13.84
CA GLY A 165 -18.38 -5.38 -14.36
C GLY A 165 -18.75 -4.06 -13.69
N PHE A 166 -18.36 -2.96 -14.35
CA PHE A 166 -18.58 -1.63 -13.81
C PHE A 166 -19.13 -0.66 -14.85
N VAL A 167 -19.83 0.35 -14.36
CA VAL A 167 -20.10 1.59 -15.09
C VAL A 167 -19.33 2.70 -14.42
N LEU A 168 -18.44 3.35 -15.16
CA LEU A 168 -17.71 4.52 -14.69
C LEU A 168 -18.35 5.77 -15.29
N ILE A 169 -18.76 6.70 -14.44
CA ILE A 169 -19.31 8.00 -14.84
C ILE A 169 -18.33 9.08 -14.39
N ASP A 170 -17.70 9.72 -15.37
CA ASP A 170 -16.86 10.89 -15.17
C ASP A 170 -17.68 12.13 -15.54
N GLN A 171 -17.89 13.00 -14.55
CA GLN A 171 -18.71 14.20 -14.70
C GLN A 171 -17.92 15.41 -15.22
N LEU A 172 -16.62 15.24 -15.49
CA LEU A 172 -15.68 16.27 -15.97
C LEU A 172 -15.88 17.65 -15.31
N SER A 173 -16.18 17.64 -14.01
CA SER A 173 -16.36 18.81 -13.16
C SER A 173 -15.13 19.03 -12.27
N ASP A 174 -15.04 20.21 -11.65
CA ASP A 174 -14.00 20.51 -10.67
C ASP A 174 -14.37 20.07 -9.24
N ARG A 175 -15.59 19.56 -9.04
CA ARG A 175 -16.04 18.99 -7.76
C ARG A 175 -15.43 17.61 -7.58
N SER A 176 -14.90 17.35 -6.40
CA SER A 176 -14.34 16.05 -6.03
C SER A 176 -14.78 15.63 -4.64
N LEU A 177 -15.00 14.32 -4.48
CA LEU A 177 -15.18 13.67 -3.20
C LEU A 177 -13.81 13.33 -2.62
N TYR A 178 -13.59 13.77 -1.38
CA TYR A 178 -12.44 13.40 -0.57
C TYR A 178 -12.89 12.49 0.57
N THR A 179 -12.18 11.39 0.79
CA THR A 179 -12.49 10.44 1.87
C THR A 179 -11.23 9.90 2.51
N TYR A 180 -11.23 9.68 3.82
CA TYR A 180 -10.06 9.17 4.54
C TYR A 180 -10.49 8.38 5.78
N THR A 181 -9.65 7.45 6.22
CA THR A 181 -9.83 6.73 7.49
C THR A 181 -9.50 7.65 8.66
N LYS A 182 -10.29 7.68 9.73
CA LYS A 182 -10.01 8.54 10.90
C LYS A 182 -8.96 7.95 11.83
N GLN A 183 -8.85 6.63 11.85
CA GLN A 183 -7.96 5.90 12.74
C GLN A 183 -6.66 5.53 12.03
N ARG A 184 -5.54 5.55 12.77
CA ARG A 184 -4.26 4.98 12.33
C ARG A 184 -4.19 3.47 12.51
N ARG A 185 -5.06 2.91 13.37
CA ARG A 185 -5.07 1.51 13.75
C ARG A 185 -6.37 0.89 13.25
N THR A 186 -6.25 -0.03 12.33
CA THR A 186 -7.35 -0.78 11.72
C THR A 186 -7.24 -2.22 12.24
N LEU A 187 -8.06 -2.58 13.23
CA LEU A 187 -7.94 -3.84 13.94
C LEU A 187 -9.27 -4.58 13.98
N VAL A 188 -9.21 -5.92 13.99
CA VAL A 188 -10.38 -6.78 14.16
C VAL A 188 -11.14 -6.41 15.45
N GLY A 189 -12.46 -6.32 15.33
CA GLY A 189 -13.39 -5.98 16.41
C GLY A 189 -13.39 -4.50 16.79
N ARG A 190 -12.65 -3.62 16.08
CA ARG A 190 -12.66 -2.17 16.31
C ARG A 190 -13.29 -1.44 15.13
N PRO A 191 -14.16 -0.45 15.35
CA PRO A 191 -14.73 0.32 14.26
C PRO A 191 -13.67 1.04 13.43
N VAL A 192 -13.75 0.89 12.11
CA VAL A 192 -13.04 1.66 11.11
C VAL A 192 -14.00 2.71 10.57
N THR A 193 -13.64 3.98 10.73
CA THR A 193 -14.49 5.13 10.34
C THR A 193 -13.87 5.86 9.16
N LEU A 194 -14.65 6.03 8.09
CA LEU A 194 -14.29 6.89 6.98
C LEU A 194 -15.03 8.22 7.09
N ALA A 195 -14.28 9.31 7.06
CA ALA A 195 -14.80 10.66 6.93
C ALA A 195 -14.82 11.06 5.45
N SER A 196 -15.81 11.87 5.07
CA SER A 196 -16.08 12.27 3.68
C SER A 196 -16.36 13.77 3.59
N SER A 197 -15.79 14.43 2.59
CA SER A 197 -16.05 15.84 2.30
C SER A 197 -16.00 16.12 0.80
N LEU A 198 -16.65 17.20 0.37
CA LEU A 198 -16.58 17.69 -1.01
C LEU A 198 -15.60 18.86 -1.11
N SER A 199 -14.91 18.98 -2.24
CA SER A 199 -13.88 20.01 -2.47
C SER A 199 -14.40 21.45 -2.37
N ASP A 200 -15.69 21.67 -2.63
CA ASP A 200 -16.37 22.97 -2.55
C ASP A 200 -17.04 23.23 -1.20
N GLY A 201 -16.96 22.28 -0.25
CA GLY A 201 -17.61 22.36 1.06
C GLY A 201 -19.11 22.12 1.05
N SER A 202 -19.68 21.67 -0.09
CA SER A 202 -21.10 21.33 -0.19
C SER A 202 -21.48 20.21 0.78
N LYS A 203 -22.76 20.20 1.16
CA LYS A 203 -23.29 19.22 2.11
C LYS A 203 -23.56 17.90 1.40
N ILE A 204 -23.06 16.82 1.99
CA ILE A 204 -23.42 15.45 1.60
C ILE A 204 -24.82 15.16 2.15
N VAL A 205 -25.74 14.80 1.25
CA VAL A 205 -27.15 14.50 1.54
C VAL A 205 -27.30 13.04 1.98
N SER A 206 -26.63 12.13 1.26
CA SER A 206 -26.60 10.71 1.56
C SER A 206 -25.18 10.17 1.42
N LEU A 207 -24.80 9.26 2.29
CA LEU A 207 -23.49 8.62 2.28
C LEU A 207 -23.67 7.13 2.54
N SER A 208 -23.12 6.30 1.67
CA SER A 208 -23.11 4.86 1.82
C SER A 208 -21.73 4.28 1.49
N ALA A 209 -21.51 3.04 1.90
CA ALA A 209 -20.33 2.28 1.52
C ALA A 209 -20.71 0.84 1.16
N ILE A 210 -19.97 0.29 0.20
CA ILE A 210 -19.91 -1.15 -0.07
C ILE A 210 -18.57 -1.63 0.49
N VAL A 211 -18.64 -2.50 1.50
CA VAL A 211 -17.47 -3.12 2.13
C VAL A 211 -17.36 -4.55 1.64
N ARG A 212 -16.20 -4.90 1.08
CA ARG A 212 -15.83 -6.27 0.74
C ARG A 212 -14.79 -6.75 1.72
N SER A 213 -15.11 -7.82 2.42
CA SER A 213 -14.23 -8.46 3.40
C SER A 213 -13.21 -9.38 2.71
N PRO A 214 -12.12 -9.76 3.40
CA PRO A 214 -11.10 -10.67 2.87
C PRO A 214 -11.62 -12.05 2.39
N ASP A 215 -12.78 -12.50 2.89
CA ASP A 215 -13.42 -13.77 2.51
C ASP A 215 -14.35 -13.62 1.29
N GLY A 216 -14.43 -12.41 0.72
CA GLY A 216 -15.32 -12.05 -0.38
C GLY A 216 -16.74 -11.70 0.05
N SER A 217 -17.06 -11.69 1.35
CA SER A 217 -18.37 -11.25 1.83
C SER A 217 -18.57 -9.76 1.56
N ARG A 218 -19.83 -9.37 1.28
CA ARG A 218 -20.21 -8.03 0.88
C ARG A 218 -21.25 -7.45 1.84
N GLU A 219 -20.97 -6.28 2.37
CA GLU A 219 -21.86 -5.50 3.24
C GLU A 219 -22.15 -4.14 2.62
N VAL A 220 -23.39 -3.67 2.72
CA VAL A 220 -23.77 -2.29 2.37
C VAL A 220 -24.09 -1.53 3.64
N ILE A 221 -23.40 -0.43 3.85
CA ILE A 221 -23.52 0.42 5.03
C ILE A 221 -24.08 1.76 4.58
N ASN A 222 -25.10 2.23 5.28
CA ASN A 222 -25.69 3.54 5.04
C ASN A 222 -25.45 4.41 6.26
N ALA A 223 -24.89 5.60 6.06
CA ALA A 223 -24.82 6.60 7.10
C ALA A 223 -26.22 7.17 7.39
N GLY A 224 -26.37 7.83 8.53
CA GLY A 224 -27.55 8.65 8.78
C GLY A 224 -27.67 9.80 7.78
N VAL A 225 -28.87 10.37 7.65
CA VAL A 225 -29.08 11.58 6.83
C VAL A 225 -28.15 12.69 7.31
N ASP A 226 -27.55 13.42 6.36
CA ASP A 226 -26.63 14.53 6.62
C ASP A 226 -25.35 14.15 7.39
N GLN A 227 -24.98 12.86 7.41
CA GLN A 227 -23.72 12.41 8.01
C GLN A 227 -22.59 12.45 6.98
N GLN A 228 -21.42 12.88 7.45
CA GLN A 228 -20.17 12.90 6.69
C GLN A 228 -19.25 11.73 7.06
N GLU A 229 -19.70 10.84 7.94
CA GLU A 229 -18.92 9.73 8.44
C GLU A 229 -19.70 8.43 8.34
N LEU A 230 -19.01 7.36 7.96
CA LEU A 230 -19.53 6.00 7.96
C LEU A 230 -18.54 5.10 8.70
N SER A 231 -19.04 4.07 9.37
CA SER A 231 -18.19 3.12 10.09
C SER A 231 -18.63 1.69 9.85
N PHE A 232 -17.64 0.80 9.79
CA PHE A 232 -17.83 -0.65 9.80
C PHE A 232 -16.93 -1.27 10.85
N THR A 233 -17.25 -2.48 11.31
CA THR A 233 -16.42 -3.20 12.29
C THR A 233 -15.90 -4.48 11.65
N PRO A 234 -14.61 -4.56 11.29
CA PRO A 234 -14.01 -5.77 10.76
C PRO A 234 -14.11 -6.92 11.76
N ASP A 235 -14.39 -8.12 11.27
CA ASP A 235 -14.50 -9.36 12.03
C ASP A 235 -13.35 -10.34 11.76
N GLN A 236 -12.51 -10.06 10.77
CA GLN A 236 -11.32 -10.83 10.42
C GLN A 236 -10.17 -9.92 9.94
N ALA A 237 -8.95 -10.45 9.98
CA ALA A 237 -7.77 -9.75 9.50
C ALA A 237 -7.61 -9.91 7.97
N GLY A 238 -6.92 -8.96 7.34
CA GLY A 238 -6.64 -8.90 5.91
C GLY A 238 -7.14 -7.62 5.24
N GLY A 239 -7.01 -7.57 3.91
CA GLY A 239 -7.39 -6.42 3.10
C GLY A 239 -8.90 -6.32 2.89
N TYR A 240 -9.47 -5.18 3.27
CA TYR A 240 -10.87 -4.81 2.98
C TYR A 240 -10.90 -3.80 1.83
N ALA A 241 -11.68 -4.10 0.79
CA ALA A 241 -11.97 -3.13 -0.27
C ALA A 241 -13.25 -2.36 0.08
N VAL A 242 -13.14 -1.05 0.25
CA VAL A 242 -14.25 -0.18 0.66
C VAL A 242 -14.52 0.85 -0.43
N GLN A 243 -15.69 0.76 -1.04
CA GLN A 243 -16.18 1.79 -1.93
C GLN A 243 -17.11 2.72 -1.16
N VAL A 244 -16.79 4.00 -1.10
CA VAL A 244 -17.67 5.03 -0.52
C VAL A 244 -18.43 5.71 -1.65
N ILE A 245 -19.73 5.90 -1.49
CA ILE A 245 -20.61 6.60 -2.43
C ILE A 245 -21.27 7.75 -1.69
N ALA A 246 -21.03 8.97 -2.16
CA ALA A 246 -21.62 10.19 -1.61
C ALA A 246 -22.57 10.82 -2.62
N GLU A 247 -23.77 11.16 -2.15
CA GLU A 247 -24.76 11.95 -2.87
C GLU A 247 -24.81 13.36 -2.29
N TYR A 248 -24.86 14.36 -3.15
CA TYR A 248 -25.01 15.76 -2.76
C TYR A 248 -25.98 16.48 -3.69
N ALA A 249 -26.58 17.56 -3.18
CA ALA A 249 -27.43 18.41 -3.98
C ALA A 249 -26.58 19.36 -4.83
N SER A 250 -26.81 19.37 -6.15
CA SER A 250 -26.36 20.45 -7.01
C SER A 250 -27.07 21.77 -6.69
N ASP A 251 -26.60 22.87 -7.28
CA ASP A 251 -27.18 24.22 -7.10
C ASP A 251 -28.67 24.33 -7.48
N GLU A 252 -29.20 23.34 -8.19
CA GLU A 252 -30.59 23.25 -8.62
C GLU A 252 -31.35 22.09 -7.94
N ASN A 253 -30.81 21.59 -6.82
CA ASN A 253 -31.41 20.57 -5.97
C ASN A 253 -31.55 19.18 -6.62
N TRP A 254 -30.81 18.92 -7.70
CA TRP A 254 -30.68 17.58 -8.28
C TRP A 254 -29.56 16.80 -7.62
N PRO A 255 -29.74 15.49 -7.38
CA PRO A 255 -28.71 14.71 -6.73
C PRO A 255 -27.57 14.40 -7.69
N VAL A 256 -26.36 14.52 -7.18
CA VAL A 256 -25.11 14.20 -7.86
C VAL A 256 -24.35 13.23 -7.00
N MET A 257 -23.82 12.18 -7.61
CA MET A 257 -23.11 11.12 -6.89
C MET A 257 -21.65 11.07 -7.33
N LEU A 258 -20.77 10.82 -6.36
CA LEU A 258 -19.35 10.55 -6.54
C LEU A 258 -18.95 9.35 -5.68
N SER A 259 -17.88 8.67 -6.05
CA SER A 259 -17.37 7.56 -5.27
C SER A 259 -15.85 7.55 -5.15
N THR A 260 -15.34 7.05 -4.03
CA THR A 260 -13.93 6.74 -3.79
C THR A 260 -13.75 5.27 -3.42
N GLN A 261 -12.54 4.75 -3.58
CA GLN A 261 -12.18 3.35 -3.35
C GLN A 261 -10.98 3.29 -2.41
N HIS A 262 -11.10 2.55 -1.32
CA HIS A 262 -10.04 2.33 -0.34
C HIS A 262 -9.66 0.86 -0.30
N LEU A 263 -8.38 0.58 -0.16
CA LEU A 263 -7.89 -0.72 0.31
C LEU A 263 -7.39 -0.53 1.74
N ILE A 264 -8.04 -1.19 2.70
CA ILE A 264 -7.78 -1.03 4.13
C ILE A 264 -7.28 -2.36 4.68
N GLU A 265 -6.00 -2.43 5.03
CA GLU A 265 -5.47 -3.58 5.76
C GLU A 265 -5.95 -3.55 7.22
N VAL A 266 -6.45 -4.69 7.70
CA VAL A 266 -6.93 -4.86 9.08
C VAL A 266 -6.11 -5.94 9.76
N GLU A 267 -5.56 -5.62 10.93
CA GLU A 267 -4.74 -6.56 11.69
C GLU A 267 -5.46 -7.20 12.87
N SER A 268 -4.98 -8.38 13.27
CA SER A 268 -5.40 -9.00 14.52
C SER A 268 -4.89 -8.20 15.72
N PRO A 269 -5.70 -8.03 16.80
CA PRO A 269 -5.23 -7.42 18.02
C PRO A 269 -4.08 -8.22 18.64
N THR A 270 -2.92 -7.57 18.81
CA THR A 270 -1.78 -8.18 19.49
C THR A 270 -1.85 -8.00 21.01
N PRO A 271 -1.26 -8.90 21.82
CA PRO A 271 -1.12 -8.72 23.27
C PRO A 271 -0.44 -7.39 23.62
N PRO A 272 -0.90 -6.65 24.65
CA PRO A 272 -0.30 -5.38 25.04
C PRO A 272 1.20 -5.47 25.31
N LEU A 273 1.95 -4.49 24.82
CA LEU A 273 3.38 -4.33 25.09
C LEU A 273 3.58 -3.93 26.56
N GLY A 274 4.37 -4.70 27.31
CA GLY A 274 4.73 -4.35 28.67
C GLY A 274 5.91 -3.39 28.74
N ALA A 275 6.45 -3.18 29.94
CA ALA A 275 7.52 -2.22 30.19
C ALA A 275 8.81 -2.57 29.43
N ALA A 276 9.60 -1.54 29.09
CA ALA A 276 10.92 -1.72 28.49
C ALA A 276 12.00 -1.84 29.58
N ARG A 277 12.70 -2.98 29.60
CA ARG A 277 13.85 -3.24 30.48
C ARG A 277 15.14 -3.01 29.72
N ALA A 278 16.03 -2.19 30.26
CA ALA A 278 17.34 -1.97 29.69
C ALA A 278 18.36 -2.97 30.24
N SER A 279 19.30 -3.39 29.39
CA SER A 279 20.49 -4.14 29.76
C SER A 279 21.63 -3.84 28.80
N THR A 280 22.88 -4.04 29.23
CA THR A 280 24.05 -3.90 28.34
C THR A 280 24.15 -5.10 27.40
N ALA A 281 24.28 -4.85 26.10
CA ALA A 281 24.50 -5.85 25.07
C ALA A 281 25.72 -5.45 24.22
N GLY A 282 26.91 -5.88 24.65
CA GLY A 282 28.16 -5.48 24.02
C GLY A 282 28.42 -3.98 24.22
N ASP A 283 28.49 -3.24 23.12
CA ASP A 283 28.67 -1.77 23.06
C ASP A 283 27.35 -1.00 22.97
N GLN A 284 26.21 -1.68 23.11
CA GLN A 284 24.87 -1.11 23.04
C GLN A 284 24.11 -1.32 24.36
N ILE A 285 23.03 -0.56 24.53
CA ILE A 285 22.02 -0.76 25.57
C ILE A 285 20.79 -1.41 24.92
N GLU A 286 20.54 -2.69 25.17
CA GLU A 286 19.35 -3.38 24.68
C GLU A 286 18.13 -3.02 25.55
N LEU A 287 17.08 -2.51 24.92
CA LEU A 287 15.77 -2.20 25.48
C LEU A 287 14.81 -3.32 25.09
N VAL A 288 14.58 -4.26 26.01
CA VAL A 288 13.70 -5.41 25.79
C VAL A 288 12.32 -5.11 26.33
N PHE A 289 11.28 -5.32 25.53
CA PHE A 289 9.91 -5.12 25.96
C PHE A 289 9.37 -6.37 26.66
N ASP A 290 8.71 -6.18 27.80
CA ASP A 290 8.07 -7.26 28.55
C ASP A 290 6.75 -7.65 27.90
N ASP A 291 6.76 -8.50 26.88
CA ASP A 291 5.56 -9.01 26.23
C ASP A 291 5.51 -10.53 26.15
N ALA A 292 4.32 -11.04 25.80
CA ALA A 292 4.18 -12.45 25.46
C ALA A 292 5.01 -12.72 24.20
N GLN A 293 5.86 -13.75 24.25
CA GLN A 293 6.59 -14.22 23.08
C GLN A 293 5.59 -14.49 21.94
N THR A 294 5.91 -14.03 20.75
CA THR A 294 5.12 -14.21 19.53
C THR A 294 6.00 -14.82 18.45
N ASP A 295 5.44 -15.59 17.53
CA ASP A 295 6.17 -16.05 16.34
C ASP A 295 6.08 -15.02 15.20
N GLU A 296 5.29 -13.96 15.39
CA GLU A 296 5.09 -12.90 14.40
C GLU A 296 6.26 -11.92 14.37
N ARG A 297 6.72 -11.60 13.16
CA ARG A 297 7.71 -10.54 12.96
C ARG A 297 7.02 -9.19 12.97
N THR A 298 7.59 -8.24 13.68
CA THR A 298 6.99 -6.92 13.86
C THR A 298 8.03 -5.83 13.70
N ILE A 299 7.62 -4.63 13.30
CA ILE A 299 8.48 -3.45 13.41
C ILE A 299 8.17 -2.77 14.73
N VAL A 300 9.20 -2.52 15.53
CA VAL A 300 9.09 -1.75 16.77
C VAL A 300 9.80 -0.42 16.57
N ASP A 301 9.09 0.66 16.87
CA ASP A 301 9.62 2.02 16.81
C ASP A 301 9.50 2.71 18.16
N ALA A 302 10.45 3.58 18.51
CA ALA A 302 10.32 4.44 19.68
C ALA A 302 11.11 5.74 19.53
N GLU A 303 10.55 6.83 20.07
CA GLU A 303 11.32 8.04 20.36
C GLU A 303 11.99 7.88 21.74
N VAL A 304 13.29 8.14 21.83
CA VAL A 304 14.05 8.15 23.07
C VAL A 304 14.19 9.58 23.57
N TRP A 305 13.79 9.83 24.81
CA TRP A 305 13.82 11.14 25.45
C TRP A 305 14.56 11.08 26.78
N GLY A 306 15.24 12.16 27.17
CA GLY A 306 15.93 12.26 28.45
C GLY A 306 15.91 13.69 28.99
N ARG A 307 16.22 13.86 30.27
CA ARG A 307 16.26 15.17 30.93
C ARG A 307 17.67 15.76 30.86
N SER A 308 17.77 16.94 30.25
CA SER A 308 18.93 17.83 30.35
C SER A 308 18.64 18.98 31.32
N ASP A 309 19.61 19.88 31.50
CA ASP A 309 19.44 21.14 32.24
C ASP A 309 18.31 22.02 31.68
N ALA A 310 18.00 21.89 30.38
CA ALA A 310 16.93 22.62 29.71
C ALA A 310 15.54 21.94 29.83
N GLY A 311 15.46 20.76 30.45
CA GLY A 311 14.25 19.95 30.55
C GLY A 311 14.30 18.67 29.72
N MET A 312 13.14 18.09 29.40
CA MET A 312 13.07 16.87 28.59
C MET A 312 13.37 17.19 27.13
N VAL A 313 14.40 16.56 26.56
CA VAL A 313 14.86 16.72 25.18
C VAL A 313 14.91 15.37 24.46
N PRO A 314 14.71 15.33 23.12
CA PRO A 314 14.84 14.10 22.35
C PRO A 314 16.32 13.69 22.20
N VAL A 315 16.57 12.39 22.24
CA VAL A 315 17.91 11.78 22.10
C VAL A 315 18.08 11.14 20.72
N CYS A 316 17.13 10.32 20.30
CA CYS A 316 17.08 9.72 18.96
C CYS A 316 15.72 9.03 18.75
N TRP A 317 15.41 8.68 17.51
CA TRP A 317 14.34 7.74 17.18
C TRP A 317 14.95 6.41 16.72
N LEU A 318 14.38 5.30 17.18
CA LEU A 318 14.86 3.94 16.92
C LEU A 318 13.76 3.14 16.20
N SER A 319 14.16 2.28 15.27
CA SER A 319 13.25 1.34 14.61
C SER A 319 13.95 0.05 14.20
N ARG A 320 13.29 -1.10 14.44
CA ARG A 320 13.85 -2.43 14.16
C ARG A 320 12.77 -3.45 13.82
N VAL A 321 13.02 -4.29 12.82
CA VAL A 321 12.25 -5.54 12.66
C VAL A 321 12.65 -6.52 13.77
N CYS A 322 11.71 -6.94 14.59
CA CYS A 322 11.91 -7.91 15.66
C CYS A 322 11.21 -9.22 15.30
N ASP A 323 11.88 -10.33 15.61
CA ASP A 323 11.25 -11.65 15.67
C ASP A 323 10.56 -11.82 17.05
N ALA A 324 10.65 -12.99 17.67
CA ALA A 324 9.90 -13.32 18.88
C ALA A 324 10.19 -12.45 20.10
N LYS A 325 11.40 -11.89 20.18
CA LYS A 325 11.80 -10.96 21.23
C LYS A 325 11.82 -9.54 20.67
N ARG A 326 10.81 -8.74 21.04
CA ARG A 326 10.76 -7.32 20.71
C ARG A 326 11.83 -6.56 21.49
N SER A 327 12.74 -5.89 20.76
CA SER A 327 13.83 -5.13 21.36
C SER A 327 14.33 -4.00 20.47
N LEU A 328 14.85 -2.96 21.11
CA LEU A 328 15.60 -1.88 20.47
C LEU A 328 16.99 -1.79 21.07
N LEU A 329 17.94 -1.24 20.33
CA LEU A 329 19.33 -1.02 20.74
C LEU A 329 19.56 0.48 20.86
N LEU A 330 19.87 0.98 22.05
CA LEU A 330 20.23 2.36 22.25
C LEU A 330 21.75 2.49 22.28
N ASP A 331 22.24 3.37 21.41
CA ASP A 331 23.64 3.74 21.38
C ASP A 331 23.98 4.66 22.58
N PRO A 332 24.88 4.24 23.48
CA PRO A 332 25.19 4.99 24.69
C PRO A 332 25.82 6.36 24.42
N GLN A 333 26.46 6.58 23.26
CA GLN A 333 27.03 7.90 22.94
C GLN A 333 25.96 8.90 22.57
N LEU A 334 24.85 8.48 21.96
CA LEU A 334 23.75 9.41 21.67
C LEU A 334 23.17 9.99 22.96
N VAL A 335 23.16 9.20 24.04
CA VAL A 335 22.79 9.66 25.39
C VAL A 335 23.78 10.72 25.90
N LEU A 336 25.08 10.49 25.73
CA LEU A 336 26.12 11.45 26.11
C LEU A 336 26.07 12.74 25.28
N ASP A 337 25.93 12.61 23.96
CA ASP A 337 25.91 13.73 23.02
C ASP A 337 24.68 14.62 23.24
N ALA A 338 23.54 14.02 23.63
CA ALA A 338 22.34 14.75 24.02
C ALA A 338 22.49 15.46 25.39
N GLY A 339 23.49 15.12 26.19
CA GLY A 339 23.73 15.74 27.51
C GLY A 339 22.61 15.50 28.51
N VAL A 340 21.98 14.33 28.47
CA VAL A 340 20.85 13.96 29.36
C VAL A 340 21.29 13.06 30.50
N ASP A 341 20.55 13.10 31.62
CA ASP A 341 20.69 12.13 32.71
C ASP A 341 20.14 10.75 32.28
N PRO A 342 20.97 9.69 32.20
CA PRO A 342 20.53 8.36 31.79
C PRO A 342 19.36 7.82 32.62
N ALA A 343 19.31 8.13 33.93
CA ALA A 343 18.27 7.67 34.85
C ALA A 343 16.88 8.24 34.53
N THR A 344 16.82 9.26 33.66
CA THR A 344 15.58 9.92 33.23
C THR A 344 15.13 9.51 31.84
N ILE A 345 15.82 8.56 31.20
CA ILE A 345 15.46 8.10 29.87
C ILE A 345 14.06 7.48 29.89
N GLU A 346 13.21 7.95 28.98
CA GLU A 346 11.89 7.40 28.73
C GLU A 346 11.67 7.21 27.23
N LEU A 347 10.84 6.23 26.89
CA LEU A 347 10.39 6.02 25.53
C LEU A 347 9.06 6.74 25.32
N ARG A 348 8.89 7.37 24.17
CA ARG A 348 7.64 8.00 23.75
C ARG A 348 7.22 7.48 22.39
N GLN A 349 5.92 7.51 22.15
CA GLN A 349 5.31 7.08 20.89
C GLN A 349 5.85 5.70 20.47
N VAL A 350 5.90 4.75 21.41
CA VAL A 350 6.33 3.38 21.13
C VAL A 350 5.28 2.73 20.26
N ARG A 351 5.66 2.22 19.10
CA ARG A 351 4.75 1.62 18.13
C ARG A 351 5.18 0.20 17.85
N VAL A 352 4.19 -0.66 17.68
CA VAL A 352 4.37 -2.00 17.12
C VAL A 352 3.54 -2.03 15.85
N HIS A 353 4.19 -2.40 14.76
CA HIS A 353 3.58 -2.56 13.45
C HIS A 353 3.66 -4.01 13.02
N ASP A 354 2.63 -4.48 12.33
CA ASP A 354 2.80 -5.65 11.48
C ASP A 354 3.86 -5.35 10.41
N VAL A 355 4.73 -6.31 10.11
CA VAL A 355 5.86 -6.09 9.19
C VAL A 355 5.43 -6.08 7.72
N ASP A 356 4.30 -6.74 7.40
CA ASP A 356 3.82 -6.92 6.05
C ASP A 356 2.89 -5.78 5.62
N SER A 357 1.91 -5.43 6.46
CA SER A 357 0.93 -4.36 6.20
C SER A 357 1.36 -2.99 6.70
N LEU A 358 2.35 -2.93 7.59
CA LEU A 358 2.80 -1.72 8.30
C LEU A 358 1.71 -1.08 9.17
N VAL A 359 0.57 -1.73 9.37
CA VAL A 359 -0.49 -1.24 10.24
C VAL A 359 0.01 -1.24 11.69
N PRO A 360 -0.08 -0.10 12.42
CA PRO A 360 0.24 -0.08 13.83
C PRO A 360 -0.77 -0.93 14.62
N THR A 361 -0.30 -2.04 15.17
CA THR A 361 -1.10 -2.88 16.08
C THR A 361 -1.15 -2.28 17.48
N GLN A 362 -0.12 -1.52 17.89
CA GLN A 362 -0.06 -0.83 19.18
C GLN A 362 0.60 0.55 19.08
N ILE A 363 0.13 1.47 19.92
CA ILE A 363 0.73 2.78 20.11
C ILE A 363 0.68 3.09 21.61
N VAL A 364 1.85 3.24 22.23
CA VAL A 364 2.01 3.60 23.64
C VAL A 364 2.66 4.99 23.70
N GLU A 365 1.91 5.97 24.22
CA GLU A 365 2.36 7.38 24.20
C GLU A 365 3.64 7.62 24.99
N ARG A 366 3.76 6.94 26.14
CA ARG A 366 4.91 7.04 27.03
C ARG A 366 5.13 5.72 27.76
N MET A 367 6.38 5.29 27.82
CA MET A 367 6.81 4.10 28.53
C MET A 367 8.08 4.42 29.31
N ALA A 368 8.02 4.20 30.62
CA ALA A 368 9.21 4.32 31.45
C ALA A 368 10.17 3.18 31.10
N THR A 369 11.45 3.52 30.97
CA THR A 369 12.54 2.56 30.96
C THR A 369 13.54 2.94 32.05
N ARG A 370 14.41 2.02 32.44
CA ARG A 370 15.44 2.29 33.45
C ARG A 370 16.79 2.02 32.81
N VAL A 371 17.40 3.08 32.31
CA VAL A 371 18.81 3.10 31.93
C VAL A 371 19.56 3.76 33.08
N ASP A 372 20.64 3.17 33.56
CA ASP A 372 21.48 3.81 34.58
C ASP A 372 22.84 4.22 34.00
N ALA A 373 23.54 5.11 34.72
CA ALA A 373 24.83 5.62 34.29
C ALA A 373 25.90 4.52 34.18
N GLN A 374 25.80 3.46 34.99
CA GLN A 374 26.72 2.34 34.95
C GLN A 374 26.56 1.53 33.66
N MET A 375 25.33 1.33 33.19
CA MET A 375 25.06 0.69 31.89
C MET A 375 25.66 1.49 30.73
N VAL A 376 25.50 2.81 30.73
CA VAL A 376 26.09 3.70 29.71
C VAL A 376 27.61 3.59 29.74
N GLU A 377 28.23 3.67 30.91
CA GLU A 377 29.68 3.56 31.07
C GLU A 377 30.21 2.18 30.62
N GLN A 378 29.54 1.09 31.00
CA GLN A 378 29.91 -0.27 30.61
C GLN A 378 29.85 -0.47 29.10
N ALA A 379 28.79 0.01 28.45
CA ALA A 379 28.63 -0.08 27.00
C ALA A 379 29.69 0.76 26.25
N LEU A 380 30.09 1.92 26.77
CA LEU A 380 31.16 2.72 26.17
C LEU A 380 32.56 2.09 26.34
N GLN A 381 32.79 1.39 27.45
CA GLN A 381 34.07 0.74 27.73
C GLN A 381 34.31 -0.51 26.87
N SER A 382 33.26 -1.12 26.32
CA SER A 382 33.35 -2.37 25.57
C SER A 382 33.74 -2.20 24.09
N GLY A 383 33.72 -0.99 23.51
CA GLY A 383 34.10 -0.77 22.10
C GLY A 383 33.86 0.66 21.59
N ALA A 384 34.54 1.06 20.49
CA ALA A 384 34.69 2.48 20.08
C ALA A 384 33.89 2.91 18.82
N ARG A 385 33.05 3.96 19.00
CA ARG A 385 32.65 5.15 18.19
C ARG A 385 32.57 5.15 16.65
N HIS A 386 31.80 5.99 15.93
CA HIS A 386 30.46 6.64 15.93
C HIS A 386 30.30 7.27 14.54
N GLY A 387 29.13 7.17 13.90
CA GLY A 387 28.78 7.93 12.69
C GLY A 387 27.27 8.11 12.56
N PRO A 388 26.78 9.29 12.15
CA PRO A 388 25.36 9.53 11.92
C PRO A 388 24.94 8.68 10.71
N MET A 389 23.91 7.86 10.88
CA MET A 389 23.58 6.72 10.00
C MET A 389 24.68 5.66 9.94
N GLN A 390 24.96 4.99 11.05
CA GLN A 390 25.50 3.64 10.95
C GLN A 390 24.50 2.65 11.51
N VAL A 391 24.40 1.55 10.80
CA VAL A 391 23.54 0.42 11.06
C VAL A 391 24.45 -0.58 11.79
N TRP A 392 24.16 -0.86 13.06
CA TRP A 392 25.18 -1.37 13.99
C TRP A 392 25.15 -2.89 14.23
N ASP A 393 24.04 -3.57 13.98
CA ASP A 393 23.98 -5.00 14.29
C ASP A 393 24.42 -5.89 13.12
N GLY A 394 25.69 -6.32 13.12
CA GLY A 394 26.11 -7.40 12.23
C GLY A 394 26.45 -7.01 10.80
N ARG A 395 26.80 -5.74 10.52
CA ARG A 395 27.43 -5.38 9.23
C ARG A 395 28.69 -6.25 9.06
N PRO A 396 28.74 -7.17 8.07
CA PRO A 396 29.91 -7.98 7.85
C PRO A 396 31.11 -7.06 7.59
N THR A 397 32.19 -7.29 8.32
CA THR A 397 33.46 -6.56 8.19
C THR A 397 33.94 -6.58 6.73
N ASP A 398 34.70 -5.56 6.30
CA ASP A 398 35.32 -5.58 4.95
C ASP A 398 36.18 -6.83 4.71
N THR A 399 36.68 -7.46 5.79
CA THR A 399 37.36 -8.76 5.79
C THR A 399 36.41 -9.91 5.44
N GLN A 400 35.21 -9.97 6.03
CA GLN A 400 34.16 -10.93 5.67
C GLN A 400 33.66 -10.72 4.23
N ARG A 401 33.62 -9.46 3.77
CA ARG A 401 33.32 -9.10 2.38
C ARG A 401 34.37 -9.58 1.37
N GLY A 402 35.65 -9.64 1.76
CA GLY A 402 36.74 -10.14 0.92
C GLY A 402 36.57 -11.62 0.55
N THR A 403 35.92 -12.39 1.43
CA THR A 403 35.72 -13.84 1.31
C THR A 403 34.38 -14.24 0.68
N LEU A 404 33.43 -13.30 0.54
CA LEU A 404 32.14 -13.58 -0.10
C LEU A 404 32.34 -13.83 -1.61
N PRO A 405 31.85 -14.95 -2.16
CA PRO A 405 31.86 -15.19 -3.59
C PRO A 405 30.90 -14.20 -4.29
N GLY A 406 31.22 -13.76 -5.51
CA GLY A 406 30.32 -12.91 -6.32
C GLY A 406 30.94 -11.62 -6.86
N GLY A 407 30.30 -11.06 -7.89
CA GLY A 407 30.67 -9.78 -8.51
C GLY A 407 29.84 -8.59 -8.00
N HIS A 408 30.18 -7.40 -8.49
CA HIS A 408 29.41 -6.16 -8.26
C HIS A 408 28.44 -5.98 -9.44
N ARG A 409 27.13 -5.87 -9.19
CA ARG A 409 26.12 -5.86 -10.26
C ARG A 409 25.07 -4.76 -10.10
N LEU A 410 24.36 -4.45 -11.17
CA LEU A 410 23.08 -3.75 -11.11
C LEU A 410 21.95 -4.79 -11.14
N LEU A 411 21.15 -4.86 -10.09
CA LEU A 411 19.98 -5.73 -10.02
C LEU A 411 18.76 -5.02 -10.61
N LEU A 412 18.16 -5.61 -11.63
CA LEU A 412 16.93 -5.12 -12.27
C LEU A 412 15.75 -5.83 -11.62
N VAL A 413 14.84 -5.08 -10.98
CA VAL A 413 13.73 -5.62 -10.17
C VAL A 413 12.39 -5.18 -10.76
N HIS A 414 11.49 -6.14 -11.00
CA HIS A 414 10.14 -5.85 -11.49
C HIS A 414 9.20 -5.45 -10.35
N GLY A 415 8.00 -5.00 -10.71
CA GLY A 415 6.92 -4.73 -9.75
C GLY A 415 5.93 -5.88 -9.65
N TYR A 416 4.87 -5.65 -8.88
CA TYR A 416 3.75 -6.57 -8.70
C TYR A 416 3.14 -7.09 -10.01
N CYS A 417 2.70 -8.36 -10.02
CA CYS A 417 2.01 -9.05 -11.13
C CYS A 417 2.67 -8.91 -12.51
N SER A 418 3.96 -8.62 -12.55
CA SER A 418 4.69 -8.56 -13.80
C SER A 418 4.97 -9.97 -14.29
N GLY A 419 4.60 -10.27 -15.54
CA GLY A 419 4.94 -11.55 -16.20
C GLY A 419 6.45 -11.71 -16.47
N GLY A 420 7.27 -10.72 -16.11
CA GLY A 420 8.72 -10.72 -16.26
C GLY A 420 9.34 -9.37 -15.94
N ASN A 421 10.61 -9.19 -16.29
CA ASN A 421 11.30 -7.93 -16.05
C ASN A 421 11.00 -6.90 -17.15
N PRO A 422 10.49 -5.69 -16.83
CA PRO A 422 10.15 -4.69 -17.85
C PRO A 422 11.39 -4.04 -18.49
N PHE A 423 12.57 -4.22 -17.88
CA PHE A 423 13.79 -3.59 -18.36
C PHE A 423 14.39 -4.36 -19.54
N THR A 424 14.57 -3.68 -20.67
CA THR A 424 15.34 -4.22 -21.81
C THR A 424 16.82 -4.26 -21.45
N THR A 425 17.39 -5.46 -21.33
CA THR A 425 18.78 -5.67 -20.88
C THR A 425 19.83 -4.98 -21.74
N SER A 426 19.60 -4.86 -23.05
CA SER A 426 20.52 -4.19 -23.98
C SER A 426 20.64 -2.68 -23.76
N HIS A 427 19.80 -2.06 -22.93
CA HIS A 427 19.92 -0.65 -22.55
C HIS A 427 20.96 -0.43 -21.44
N PHE A 428 21.51 -1.49 -20.86
CA PHE A 428 22.50 -1.43 -19.79
C PHE A 428 23.87 -1.89 -20.30
N SER A 429 24.91 -1.10 -20.03
CA SER A 429 26.27 -1.35 -20.48
C SER A 429 27.18 -1.99 -19.43
N GLY A 430 26.68 -2.18 -18.20
CA GLY A 430 27.42 -2.78 -17.09
C GLY A 430 26.95 -4.20 -16.74
N ASP A 431 27.56 -4.79 -15.72
CA ASP A 431 27.18 -6.12 -15.22
C ASP A 431 25.80 -6.06 -14.56
N ILE A 432 24.78 -6.59 -15.24
CA ILE A 432 23.40 -6.65 -14.72
C ILE A 432 23.05 -8.04 -14.20
N ALA A 433 22.12 -8.11 -13.27
CA ALA A 433 21.40 -9.30 -12.87
C ALA A 433 19.88 -9.05 -12.98
N LEU A 434 19.11 -10.07 -13.34
CA LEU A 434 17.66 -10.00 -13.38
C LEU A 434 17.10 -10.67 -12.14
N PHE A 435 16.32 -9.93 -11.37
CA PHE A 435 15.42 -10.51 -10.38
C PHE A 435 14.18 -11.06 -11.07
N SER A 436 13.67 -12.20 -10.60
CA SER A 436 12.50 -12.86 -11.18
C SER A 436 11.64 -13.52 -10.10
N ASP A 437 10.42 -13.02 -9.97
CA ASP A 437 9.33 -13.55 -9.14
C ASP A 437 7.98 -13.28 -9.85
N PRO A 438 7.78 -13.87 -11.04
CA PRO A 438 6.69 -13.46 -11.92
C PRO A 438 5.34 -13.88 -11.38
N ASN A 439 4.33 -13.01 -11.53
CA ASN A 439 2.93 -13.26 -11.16
C ASN A 439 2.72 -13.61 -9.67
N VAL A 440 3.56 -13.10 -8.77
CA VAL A 440 3.41 -13.29 -7.32
C VAL A 440 3.09 -11.96 -6.65
N SER A 441 2.13 -11.99 -5.71
CA SER A 441 1.86 -10.91 -4.76
C SER A 441 2.65 -11.10 -3.49
N ARG A 442 3.32 -10.05 -3.04
CA ARG A 442 4.08 -10.04 -1.79
C ARG A 442 3.90 -8.72 -1.07
N SER A 443 3.96 -8.78 0.26
CA SER A 443 4.23 -7.61 1.08
C SER A 443 5.61 -7.02 0.74
N HIS A 444 5.87 -5.79 1.17
CA HIS A 444 7.20 -5.19 1.00
C HIS A 444 8.29 -6.00 1.69
N ASP A 445 8.00 -6.59 2.86
CA ASP A 445 8.95 -7.41 3.60
C ASP A 445 9.26 -8.74 2.91
N ALA A 446 8.21 -9.50 2.55
CA ALA A 446 8.38 -10.76 1.87
C ALA A 446 9.11 -10.59 0.52
N PHE A 447 8.84 -9.49 -0.20
CA PHE A 447 9.54 -9.17 -1.44
C PHE A 447 11.00 -8.74 -1.15
N ALA A 448 11.25 -7.91 -0.14
CA ALA A 448 12.61 -7.54 0.26
C ALA A 448 13.48 -8.77 0.59
N LEU A 449 12.91 -9.76 1.28
CA LEU A 449 13.58 -11.00 1.62
C LEU A 449 13.80 -11.91 0.41
N GLU A 450 12.88 -11.92 -0.54
CA GLU A 450 13.08 -12.64 -1.80
C GLU A 450 14.22 -11.99 -2.61
N ILE A 451 14.29 -10.65 -2.66
CA ILE A 451 15.43 -9.93 -3.26
C ILE A 451 16.72 -10.29 -2.54
N LEU A 452 16.74 -10.29 -1.20
CA LEU A 452 17.89 -10.67 -0.40
C LEU A 452 18.36 -12.09 -0.76
N ASN A 453 17.42 -13.04 -0.85
CA ASN A 453 17.71 -14.45 -1.10
C ASN A 453 18.28 -14.67 -2.53
N GLN A 454 17.64 -14.09 -3.55
CA GLN A 454 18.11 -14.21 -4.95
C GLN A 454 19.42 -13.45 -5.22
N SER A 455 19.70 -12.40 -4.43
CA SER A 455 20.94 -11.62 -4.53
C SER A 455 22.09 -12.14 -3.68
N ALA A 456 21.89 -13.16 -2.85
CA ALA A 456 22.92 -13.74 -1.99
C ALA A 456 24.24 -14.13 -2.70
N PRO A 457 24.24 -14.58 -3.98
CA PRO A 457 25.49 -14.83 -4.72
C PRO A 457 26.25 -13.58 -5.17
N MET A 458 25.75 -12.36 -4.89
CA MET A 458 26.34 -11.10 -5.32
C MET A 458 27.12 -10.45 -4.19
N LYS A 459 28.31 -9.91 -4.49
CA LYS A 459 29.16 -9.26 -3.49
C LYS A 459 28.68 -7.86 -3.13
N SER A 460 28.10 -7.14 -4.07
CA SER A 460 27.30 -5.94 -3.82
C SER A 460 26.42 -5.66 -5.03
N PHE A 461 25.36 -4.90 -4.85
CA PHE A 461 24.53 -4.50 -5.98
C PHE A 461 23.86 -3.14 -5.76
N GLY A 462 23.75 -2.37 -6.85
CA GLY A 462 22.75 -1.30 -6.94
C GLY A 462 21.43 -1.88 -7.45
N VAL A 463 20.33 -1.15 -7.31
CA VAL A 463 19.01 -1.60 -7.78
C VAL A 463 18.41 -0.59 -8.75
N ALA A 464 17.94 -1.07 -9.90
CA ALA A 464 16.96 -0.37 -10.72
C ALA A 464 15.63 -1.13 -10.64
N ALA A 465 14.59 -0.48 -10.12
CA ALA A 465 13.35 -1.16 -9.77
C ALA A 465 12.12 -0.43 -10.31
N HIS A 466 11.14 -1.22 -10.76
CA HIS A 466 9.86 -0.73 -11.25
C HIS A 466 8.75 -0.94 -10.19
N SER A 467 7.85 0.04 -10.04
CA SER A 467 6.64 -0.08 -9.21
C SER A 467 6.97 -0.59 -7.79
N GLN A 468 6.31 -1.65 -7.31
CA GLN A 468 6.50 -2.23 -5.98
C GLN A 468 7.93 -2.70 -5.69
N GLY A 469 8.69 -3.11 -6.73
CA GLY A 469 10.07 -3.56 -6.55
C GLY A 469 10.97 -2.48 -5.94
N ALA A 470 10.66 -1.20 -6.16
CA ALA A 470 11.42 -0.09 -5.58
C ALA A 470 11.09 0.14 -4.10
N MET A 471 9.85 -0.12 -3.69
CA MET A 471 9.44 -0.09 -2.29
C MET A 471 10.06 -1.25 -1.52
N ALA A 472 10.06 -2.46 -2.11
CA ALA A 472 10.75 -3.62 -1.56
C ALA A 472 12.27 -3.40 -1.44
N ALA A 473 12.91 -2.80 -2.44
CA ALA A 473 14.33 -2.46 -2.38
C ALA A 473 14.63 -1.41 -1.30
N LEU A 474 13.75 -0.43 -1.10
CA LEU A 474 13.86 0.53 -0.01
C LEU A 474 13.69 -0.17 1.36
N HIS A 475 12.69 -1.04 1.52
CA HIS A 475 12.48 -1.83 2.73
C HIS A 475 13.68 -2.72 3.06
N LEU A 476 14.23 -3.42 2.06
CA LEU A 476 15.49 -4.17 2.16
C LEU A 476 16.62 -3.29 2.67
N TYR A 477 16.84 -2.13 2.05
CA TYR A 477 17.90 -1.20 2.45
C TYR A 477 17.69 -0.65 3.87
N THR A 478 16.45 -0.44 4.29
CA THR A 478 16.11 0.06 5.63
C THR A 478 16.33 -1.01 6.71
N PHE A 479 15.83 -2.24 6.51
CA PHE A 479 15.70 -3.22 7.59
C PHE A 479 16.62 -4.44 7.52
N TYR A 480 17.30 -4.71 6.40
CA TYR A 480 18.14 -5.90 6.26
C TYR A 480 19.49 -5.61 5.62
N PHE A 481 20.58 -6.12 6.21
CA PHE A 481 21.88 -6.05 5.56
C PHE A 481 21.90 -6.92 4.31
N SER A 482 22.34 -6.32 3.21
CA SER A 482 22.40 -6.96 1.91
C SER A 482 23.54 -6.38 1.07
N GLY A 483 23.65 -6.86 -0.17
CA GLY A 483 24.57 -6.31 -1.14
C GLY A 483 24.40 -4.80 -1.44
N LEU A 484 23.24 -4.21 -1.11
CA LEU A 484 23.02 -2.77 -1.22
C LEU A 484 23.91 -1.95 -0.27
N ASP A 485 24.15 -2.44 0.95
CA ASP A 485 24.96 -1.76 1.97
C ASP A 485 26.46 -1.70 1.64
N TRP A 486 26.85 -2.49 0.64
CA TRP A 486 28.22 -2.57 0.16
C TRP A 486 28.39 -1.93 -1.22
N ALA A 487 27.29 -1.54 -1.87
CA ALA A 487 27.35 -0.84 -3.13
C ALA A 487 27.98 0.55 -2.96
N ARG A 488 28.67 1.01 -4.01
CA ARG A 488 29.36 2.30 -4.05
C ARG A 488 28.85 3.09 -5.25
N GLY A 489 28.78 4.41 -5.12
CA GLY A 489 28.29 5.32 -6.15
C GLY A 489 27.09 6.14 -5.67
N ASP A 490 26.72 7.14 -6.46
CA ASP A 490 25.78 8.19 -6.04
C ASP A 490 24.31 7.74 -6.06
N ARG A 491 24.00 6.60 -6.70
CA ARG A 491 22.62 6.11 -6.90
C ARG A 491 22.52 4.63 -6.53
N LEU A 492 22.18 4.35 -5.28
CA LEU A 492 22.02 2.99 -4.76
C LEU A 492 20.73 2.33 -5.24
N ILE A 493 19.63 3.08 -5.23
CA ILE A 493 18.30 2.65 -5.68
C ILE A 493 17.80 3.66 -6.71
N GLN A 494 17.37 3.16 -7.87
CA GLN A 494 16.76 3.93 -8.94
C GLN A 494 15.35 3.39 -9.18
N SER A 495 14.35 4.18 -8.83
CA SER A 495 12.94 3.83 -8.94
C SER A 495 12.33 4.33 -10.24
N VAL A 496 11.50 3.51 -10.89
CA VAL A 496 10.69 3.89 -12.06
C VAL A 496 9.22 3.57 -11.75
N GLY A 497 8.37 4.60 -11.76
CA GLY A 497 6.92 4.42 -11.52
C GLY A 497 6.57 3.84 -10.14
N ALA A 498 7.41 4.05 -9.13
CA ALA A 498 7.20 3.54 -7.77
C ALA A 498 6.20 4.42 -7.00
N PRO A 499 5.10 3.86 -6.47
CA PRO A 499 4.07 4.63 -5.76
C PRO A 499 4.43 4.81 -4.27
N TYR A 500 5.52 5.53 -3.96
CA TYR A 500 5.98 5.72 -2.57
C TYR A 500 4.95 6.39 -1.64
N GLN A 501 4.00 7.14 -2.22
CA GLN A 501 2.91 7.80 -1.51
C GLN A 501 1.57 7.07 -1.66
N GLY A 502 1.61 5.80 -2.10
CA GLY A 502 0.42 5.06 -2.51
C GLY A 502 -0.01 5.41 -3.94
N THR A 503 -1.09 4.76 -4.38
CA THR A 503 -1.73 5.03 -5.66
C THR A 503 -3.23 4.80 -5.56
N ALA A 504 -4.03 5.75 -6.01
CA ALA A 504 -5.48 5.59 -6.14
C ALA A 504 -5.84 4.42 -7.09
N LEU A 505 -4.89 3.99 -7.93
CA LEU A 505 -5.08 2.79 -8.74
C LEU A 505 -5.13 1.52 -7.90
N ALA A 506 -4.54 1.45 -6.70
CA ALA A 506 -4.58 0.21 -5.90
C ALA A 506 -5.99 -0.08 -5.37
N GLY A 507 -6.70 0.92 -4.85
CA GLY A 507 -8.11 0.75 -4.44
C GLY A 507 -9.01 0.42 -5.64
N ASN A 508 -8.80 1.10 -6.77
CA ASN A 508 -9.51 0.77 -8.00
C ASN A 508 -9.15 -0.61 -8.55
N ALA A 509 -7.89 -1.03 -8.52
CA ALA A 509 -7.43 -2.33 -8.98
C ALA A 509 -7.85 -3.45 -8.03
N ALA A 510 -7.99 -3.22 -6.73
CA ALA A 510 -8.57 -4.21 -5.82
C ALA A 510 -10.04 -4.46 -6.19
N VAL A 511 -10.81 -3.40 -6.45
CA VAL A 511 -12.22 -3.51 -6.85
C VAL A 511 -12.38 -4.07 -8.28
N LEU A 512 -11.54 -3.64 -9.22
CA LEU A 512 -11.60 -4.05 -10.63
C LEU A 512 -10.93 -5.41 -10.88
N GLY A 513 -9.90 -5.73 -10.11
CA GLY A 513 -9.03 -6.91 -10.24
C GLY A 513 -9.75 -8.23 -10.06
N ASP A 514 -10.68 -8.28 -9.10
CA ASP A 514 -11.60 -9.41 -8.87
C ASP A 514 -12.33 -9.84 -10.15
N ILE A 515 -12.62 -8.90 -11.04
CA ILE A 515 -13.43 -9.11 -12.25
C ILE A 515 -12.55 -9.24 -13.51
N PHE A 516 -11.44 -8.51 -13.56
CA PHE A 516 -10.56 -8.47 -14.75
C PHE A 516 -9.33 -9.38 -14.65
N GLY A 517 -9.16 -10.11 -13.55
CA GLY A 517 -8.07 -11.07 -13.36
C GLY A 517 -6.71 -10.42 -13.11
N PHE A 518 -6.68 -9.19 -12.61
CA PHE A 518 -5.47 -8.47 -12.23
C PHE A 518 -5.45 -8.26 -10.72
N GLY A 519 -4.73 -9.11 -10.00
CA GLY A 519 -4.67 -9.11 -8.54
C GLY A 519 -4.12 -10.42 -8.06
#